data_AF-A0A8I1UEQ2-F1
#
_entry.id   AF-A0A8I1UEQ2-F1
#
_cell.length_a   1.000
_cell.length_b   1.000
_cell.length_c   1.000
_cell.angle_alpha   90.00
_cell.angle_beta   90.00
_cell.angle_gamma   90.00
#
_symmetry.space_group_name_H-M   'P 1'
#
loop_
_entity.id
_entity.type
_entity.pdbx_description
1 polymer ?
#
loop_
_entity_poly.entity_id
_entity_poly.type
_entity_poly.pdbx_seq_one_letter_code
_entity_poly.pdbx_strand_id
1 'polypeptide(L)' 'MSLALLAGPAAAQQIYRREPAKGLILPGHKVLVDNGRCPRGQILEVTGGTNPGLRGRHGQSTERQRRCIQRF' A
#
# COMPACT_ATOMS: atom_id res chain seq x y z
N MET A 1 15.96 -8.97 37.77
CA MET A 1 15.53 -9.52 36.46
C MET A 1 15.35 -8.36 35.50
N SER A 2 16.33 -8.11 34.63
CA SER A 2 16.28 -6.98 33.69
C SER A 2 15.60 -7.42 32.39
N LEU A 3 14.45 -6.82 32.06
CA LEU A 3 13.81 -6.97 30.76
C LEU A 3 14.53 -6.04 29.76
N ALA A 4 15.35 -6.61 28.88
CA ALA A 4 15.84 -5.90 27.71
C ALA A 4 14.76 -5.93 26.61
N LEU A 5 14.13 -4.79 26.33
CA LEU A 5 13.25 -4.63 25.17
C LEU A 5 14.10 -4.63 23.90
N LEU A 6 13.98 -5.68 23.08
CA LEU A 6 14.48 -5.71 21.70
C LEU A 6 13.65 -4.71 20.87
N ALA A 7 14.14 -3.48 20.73
CA ALA A 7 13.67 -2.54 19.72
C ALA A 7 14.16 -3.02 18.34
N GLY A 8 13.40 -3.91 17.71
CA GLY A 8 13.63 -4.32 16.33
C GLY A 8 13.50 -3.09 15.40
N PRO A 9 14.28 -3.03 14.30
CA PRO A 9 14.17 -1.93 13.36
C PRO A 9 12.75 -1.92 12.81
N ALA A 10 12.00 -0.86 13.12
CA ALA A 10 10.72 -0.61 12.48
C ALA A 10 11.00 -0.52 10.98
N ALA A 11 10.61 -1.54 10.22
CA ALA A 11 10.70 -1.50 8.77
C ALA A 11 9.91 -0.27 8.32
N ALA A 12 10.63 0.77 7.91
CA ALA A 12 10.04 2.02 7.44
C ALA A 12 9.25 1.68 6.17
N GLN A 13 7.95 1.46 6.33
CA GLN A 13 7.06 1.18 5.22
C GLN A 13 7.09 2.42 4.33
N GLN A 14 7.43 2.24 3.05
CA GLN A 14 7.55 3.36 2.13
C GLN A 14 6.17 4.01 1.93
N ILE A 15 6.02 5.21 2.50
CA ILE A 15 4.83 6.02 2.35
C ILE A 15 5.01 6.95 1.16
N TYR A 16 4.16 6.79 0.16
CA TYR A 16 4.15 7.64 -1.02
C TYR A 16 3.29 8.87 -0.76
N ARG A 17 3.70 10.05 -1.26
CA ARG A 17 2.84 11.25 -1.22
C ARG A 17 1.71 11.21 -2.25
N ARG A 18 1.82 10.37 -3.27
CA ARG A 18 0.84 10.21 -4.36
C ARG A 18 0.70 8.74 -4.72
N GLU A 19 -0.46 8.35 -5.24
CA GLU A 19 -0.68 6.97 -5.69
C GLU A 19 0.30 6.63 -6.83
N PRO A 20 1.10 5.56 -6.71
CA PRO A 20 2.00 5.12 -7.78
C PRO A 20 1.24 4.75 -9.06
N ALA A 21 1.83 5.01 -10.22
CA ALA A 21 1.23 4.72 -11.52
C ALA A 21 0.83 3.24 -11.69
N LYS A 22 -0.10 2.98 -12.62
CA LYS A 22 -0.53 1.61 -12.98
C LYS A 22 0.69 0.75 -13.37
N GLY A 23 0.74 -0.49 -12.88
CA GLY A 23 1.88 -1.39 -13.10
C GLY A 23 3.06 -1.26 -12.13
N LEU A 24 3.18 -0.16 -11.37
CA LEU A 24 4.25 -0.01 -10.36
C LEU A 24 3.97 -0.74 -9.05
N ILE A 25 2.69 -0.98 -8.74
CA ILE A 25 2.28 -1.79 -7.60
C ILE A 25 1.97 -3.18 -8.14
N LEU A 26 2.78 -4.15 -7.75
CA LEU A 26 2.60 -5.55 -8.12
C LEU A 26 1.23 -6.06 -7.62
N PRO A 27 0.58 -6.99 -8.34
CA PRO A 27 -0.64 -7.62 -7.87
C PRO A 27 -0.50 -8.16 -6.44
N GLY A 28 -1.48 -7.88 -5.59
CA GLY A 28 -1.50 -8.30 -4.18
C GLY A 28 -0.54 -7.53 -3.26
N HIS A 29 0.38 -6.72 -3.80
CA HIS A 29 1.22 -5.86 -2.97
C HIS A 29 0.45 -4.62 -2.54
N LYS A 30 0.73 -4.18 -1.33
CA LYS A 30 0.11 -3.01 -0.71
C LYS A 30 1.14 -1.92 -0.58
N VAL A 31 0.73 -0.70 -0.91
CA VAL A 31 1.52 0.50 -0.65
C VAL A 31 0.68 1.49 0.14
N LEU A 32 1.37 2.33 0.90
CA LEU A 32 0.74 3.35 1.72
C LEU A 32 0.92 4.70 1.06
N VAL A 33 -0.15 5.48 1.02
CA VAL A 33 -0.20 6.76 0.36
C VAL A 33 -0.75 7.80 1.34
N ASP A 34 0.05 8.82 1.63
CA ASP A 34 -0.36 9.98 2.41
C ASP A 34 -0.59 11.17 1.47
N ASN A 35 -1.81 11.23 0.92
CA ASN A 35 -2.26 12.26 -0.02
C ASN A 35 -3.40 13.14 0.54
N GLY A 36 -3.70 13.02 1.84
CA GLY A 36 -4.78 13.77 2.49
C GLY A 36 -6.20 13.34 2.12
N ARG A 37 -6.42 12.24 1.39
CA ARG A 37 -7.77 11.73 1.09
C ARG A 37 -8.42 11.02 2.28
N CYS A 38 -7.62 10.50 3.20
CA CYS A 38 -8.11 9.82 4.40
C CYS A 38 -8.21 10.80 5.58
N PRO A 39 -9.13 10.57 6.54
CA PRO A 39 -9.24 11.35 7.77
C PRO A 39 -7.93 11.42 8.57
N ARG A 40 -7.84 12.39 9.50
CA ARG A 40 -6.70 12.49 10.42
C ARG A 40 -6.51 11.19 11.20
N GLY A 41 -5.27 10.72 11.27
CA GLY A 41 -4.93 9.42 11.87
C GLY A 41 -5.10 8.23 10.93
N GLN A 42 -5.51 8.44 9.67
CA GLN A 42 -5.62 7.37 8.67
C GLN A 42 -4.66 7.61 7.50
N ILE A 43 -4.31 6.53 6.80
CA ILE A 43 -3.47 6.53 5.60
C ILE A 43 -4.12 5.67 4.51
N LEU A 44 -3.90 6.02 3.25
CA LEU A 44 -4.49 5.29 2.13
C LEU A 44 -3.64 4.05 1.81
N GLU A 45 -4.19 2.86 2.06
CA GLU A 45 -3.66 1.60 1.55
C GLU A 45 -4.15 1.39 0.11
N VAL A 46 -3.20 1.27 -0.82
CA VAL A 46 -3.48 0.95 -2.22
C VAL A 46 -2.91 -0.43 -2.52
N THR A 47 -3.80 -1.37 -2.84
CA THR A 47 -3.43 -2.72 -3.26
C THR A 47 -3.28 -2.76 -4.78
N GLY A 48 -2.15 -3.28 -5.25
CA GLY A 48 -1.90 -3.51 -6.66
C GLY A 48 -2.86 -4.55 -7.22
N GLY A 49 -3.47 -4.22 -8.35
CA GLY A 49 -4.29 -5.12 -9.14
C GLY A 49 -3.57 -5.55 -10.41
N THR A 50 -3.96 -6.69 -10.96
CA THR A 50 -3.53 -7.16 -12.28
C THR A 50 -4.07 -6.22 -13.36
N ASN A 51 -3.37 -5.11 -13.66
CA ASN A 51 -3.78 -4.23 -14.74
C ASN A 51 -3.53 -4.94 -16.09
N PRO A 52 -4.56 -5.24 -16.91
CA PRO A 52 -4.41 -6.02 -18.13
C PRO A 52 -3.74 -5.21 -19.26
N GLY A 53 -3.51 -3.91 -19.08
CA GLY A 53 -3.00 -3.00 -20.10
C GLY A 53 -1.52 -3.14 -20.49
N LEU A 54 -0.78 -4.12 -19.96
CA LEU A 54 0.61 -4.35 -20.40
C LEU A 54 0.79 -5.65 -21.19
N ARG A 55 0.26 -6.81 -20.77
CA ARG A 55 0.26 -8.10 -21.52
C ARG A 55 -0.77 -9.13 -20.98
N GLY A 56 -1.85 -8.70 -20.32
CA GLY A 56 -2.76 -9.62 -19.61
C GLY A 56 -3.99 -9.98 -20.43
N ARG A 57 -4.27 -11.28 -20.61
CA ARG A 57 -5.53 -11.78 -21.21
C ARG A 57 -6.72 -11.02 -20.59
N HIS A 58 -7.52 -10.39 -21.45
CA HIS A 58 -8.76 -9.73 -21.05
C HIS A 58 -9.63 -10.73 -20.28
N GLY A 59 -9.84 -10.49 -18.97
CA GLY A 59 -10.69 -11.33 -18.12
C GLY A 59 -10.20 -11.57 -16.68
N GLN A 60 -8.93 -11.32 -16.36
CA GLN A 60 -8.35 -11.58 -15.03
C GLN A 60 -7.83 -10.30 -14.34
N SER A 61 -8.42 -9.16 -14.68
CA SER A 61 -8.04 -7.88 -14.11
C SER A 61 -8.68 -7.68 -12.75
N THR A 62 -7.90 -7.78 -11.68
CA THR A 62 -8.32 -7.27 -10.38
C THR A 62 -8.10 -5.76 -10.39
N GLU A 63 -9.16 -5.00 -10.11
CA GLU A 63 -9.03 -3.56 -9.91
C GLU A 63 -8.18 -3.29 -8.66
N ARG A 64 -7.43 -2.18 -8.66
CA ARG A 64 -6.71 -1.74 -7.47
C ARG A 64 -7.72 -1.42 -6.38
N GLN A 65 -7.53 -2.00 -5.21
CA GLN A 65 -8.33 -1.66 -4.03
C GLN A 65 -7.69 -0.48 -3.32
N ARG A 66 -8.53 0.46 -2.87
CA ARG A 66 -8.13 1.63 -2.10
C ARG A 66 -8.89 1.63 -0.79
N ARG A 67 -8.19 1.62 0.33
CA ARG A 67 -8.81 1.62 1.65
C ARG A 67 -8.07 2.56 2.58
N CYS A 68 -8.80 3.39 3.29
CA CYS A 68 -8.21 4.12 4.42
C CYS A 68 -8.06 3.16 5.60
N ILE A 69 -6.84 3.04 6.11
CA ILE A 69 -6.51 2.25 7.29
C ILE A 69 -5.98 3.18 8.38
N GLN A 70 -6.06 2.75 9.64
CA GLN A 70 -5.44 3.50 10.74
C GLN A 70 -3.93 3.59 10.50
N ARG A 71 -3.39 4.79 10.66
CA ARG A 71 -1.95 5.05 10.66
C ARG A 71 -1.44 4.53 12.01
N PHE A 72 -0.48 3.62 11.96
CA PHE A 72 0.20 3.01 13.11
C PHE A 72 0.95 4.04 13.95
#